data_AF-A0A7S3W2F1-F1
#
_entry.id   AF-A0A7S3W2F1-F1
#
_cell.length_a   1.000
_cell.length_b   1.000
_cell.length_c   1.000
_cell.angle_alpha   90.00
_cell.angle_beta   90.00
_cell.angle_gamma   90.00
#
_symmetry.space_group_name_H-M   'P 1'
#
loop_
_entity.id
_entity.type
_entity.pdbx_description
1 polymer ?
#
loop_
_entity_poly.entity_id
_entity_poly.type
_entity_poly.pdbx_seq_one_letter_code
_entity_poly.pdbx_strand_id
1 'polypeptide(L)'
;MIFNVVYVTMLYGMGVPLLFPIAVLAGFIFWVLERYCVAYTYQMPPSLDDRLTNNAVSVLTKAPLLYLVNGFWMLTNTQIFNGYVAPIAVQGDHMLTGHTVAFALGVNQAAPVLFMVACLLVIVILESYFKEHLTRWGFSLSANEIDVDENLPDFYLAVKLSDADWMVKEQAYYLEEYGMKIVEAELAARMDDVGRPEKAVQGIAWYNILANPDYITAFNYVECNVADRGNLIVDDDDDEGNDNEQSDTVQVAINMGVLDKQ
;
A
#
# COMPACT_ATOMS: atom_id res chain seq x y z
N MET A 1 -7.37 7.81 11.59
CA MET A 1 -8.50 7.88 12.56
C MET A 1 -8.61 6.60 13.41
N ILE A 2 -8.50 5.40 12.81
CA ILE A 2 -8.59 4.13 13.55
C ILE A 2 -7.54 3.98 14.65
N PHE A 3 -6.30 4.43 14.41
CA PHE A 3 -5.26 4.44 15.46
C PHE A 3 -5.69 5.23 16.69
N ASN A 4 -6.34 6.38 16.54
CA ASN A 4 -6.78 7.17 17.69
C ASN A 4 -7.83 6.43 18.52
N VAL A 5 -8.77 5.73 17.86
CA VAL A 5 -9.78 4.93 18.57
C VAL A 5 -9.10 3.81 19.36
N VAL A 6 -8.14 3.10 18.75
CA VAL A 6 -7.37 2.04 19.42
C VAL A 6 -6.56 2.61 20.59
N TYR A 7 -5.86 3.72 20.41
CA TYR A 7 -5.03 4.31 21.45
C TYR A 7 -5.85 4.89 22.60
N VAL A 8 -6.98 5.56 22.33
CA VAL A 8 -7.88 6.06 23.37
C VAL A 8 -8.51 4.92 24.17
N THR A 9 -8.94 3.85 23.48
CA THR A 9 -9.53 2.69 24.16
C THR A 9 -8.50 1.89 24.93
N MET A 10 -7.27 1.77 24.44
CA MET A 10 -6.15 1.18 25.19
C MET A 10 -5.65 2.09 26.31
N LEU A 11 -5.83 3.42 26.24
CA LEU A 11 -5.42 4.32 27.32
C LEU A 11 -6.42 4.33 28.49
N TYR A 12 -7.72 4.36 28.19
CA TYR A 12 -8.78 4.54 29.17
C TYR A 12 -9.64 3.30 29.43
N GLY A 13 -9.51 2.24 28.64
CA GLY A 13 -10.39 1.07 28.69
C GLY A 13 -10.42 0.36 30.04
N MET A 14 -9.31 0.39 30.80
CA MET A 14 -9.30 -0.20 32.13
C MET A 14 -10.14 0.61 33.15
N GLY A 15 -10.14 1.94 33.04
CA GLY A 15 -10.93 2.82 33.90
C GLY A 15 -12.39 2.98 33.43
N VAL A 16 -12.63 2.85 32.12
CA VAL A 16 -13.95 2.93 31.50
C VAL A 16 -14.14 1.75 30.54
N PRO A 17 -14.51 0.57 31.04
CA PRO A 17 -14.65 -0.65 30.22
C PRO A 17 -15.68 -0.54 29.09
N LEU A 18 -16.62 0.41 29.19
CA LEU A 18 -17.60 0.71 28.14
C LEU A 18 -16.94 1.16 26.82
N LEU A 19 -15.69 1.63 26.85
CA LEU A 19 -14.98 2.02 25.64
C LEU A 19 -14.69 0.84 24.71
N PHE A 20 -14.51 -0.38 25.23
CA PHE A 20 -14.25 -1.56 24.40
C PHE A 20 -15.39 -1.90 23.43
N PRO A 21 -16.66 -2.03 23.86
CA PRO A 21 -17.76 -2.29 22.92
C PRO A 21 -17.98 -1.12 21.94
N ILE A 22 -17.75 0.12 22.37
CA ILE A 22 -17.81 1.29 21.46
C ILE A 22 -16.72 1.19 20.39
N ALA A 23 -15.50 0.78 20.75
CA ALA A 23 -14.40 0.57 19.82
C ALA A 23 -14.70 -0.51 18.79
N VAL A 24 -15.29 -1.63 19.23
CA VAL A 24 -15.70 -2.73 18.36
C VAL A 24 -16.75 -2.25 17.36
N LEU A 25 -17.77 -1.53 17.81
CA LEU A 25 -18.79 -0.97 16.92
C LEU A 25 -18.20 0.02 15.92
N ALA A 26 -17.32 0.92 16.37
CA ALA A 26 -16.64 1.86 15.50
C ALA A 26 -15.79 1.13 14.45
N GLY A 27 -15.00 0.13 14.85
CA GLY A 27 -14.20 -0.69 13.95
C GLY A 27 -15.05 -1.45 12.91
N PHE A 28 -16.20 -1.97 13.33
CA PHE A 28 -17.14 -2.63 12.42
C PHE A 28 -17.73 -1.66 11.39
N ILE A 29 -18.14 -0.46 11.81
CA ILE A 29 -18.65 0.58 10.89
C ILE A 29 -17.58 0.96 9.87
N PHE A 30 -16.34 1.18 10.33
CA PHE A 30 -15.22 1.48 9.42
C PHE A 30 -14.95 0.36 8.43
N TRP A 31 -14.95 -0.88 8.89
CA TRP A 31 -14.73 -2.04 8.01
C TRP A 31 -15.79 -2.15 6.90
N VAL A 32 -17.08 -1.96 7.24
CA VAL A 32 -18.16 -1.96 6.24
C VAL A 32 -18.02 -0.78 5.28
N LEU A 33 -17.72 0.41 5.80
CA LEU A 33 -17.60 1.62 5.00
C LEU A 33 -16.42 1.53 4.04
N GLU A 34 -15.26 1.04 4.47
CA GLU A 34 -14.09 0.83 3.62
C GLU A 34 -14.37 -0.18 2.50
N ARG A 35 -15.00 -1.31 2.83
CA ARG A 35 -15.45 -2.30 1.83
C ARG A 35 -16.40 -1.69 0.80
N TYR A 36 -17.35 -0.87 1.25
CA TYR A 36 -18.30 -0.20 0.38
C TYR A 36 -17.61 0.82 -0.55
N CYS A 37 -16.75 1.67 -0.01
CA CYS A 37 -16.03 2.67 -0.81
C CYS A 37 -15.08 2.03 -1.84
N VAL A 38 -14.41 0.93 -1.48
CA VAL A 38 -13.56 0.18 -2.43
C VAL A 38 -14.39 -0.43 -3.56
N ALA A 39 -15.59 -0.91 -3.29
CA ALA A 39 -16.43 -1.54 -4.32
C ALA A 39 -17.06 -0.53 -5.30
N TYR A 40 -17.40 0.68 -4.86
CA TYR A 40 -18.24 1.60 -5.64
C TYR A 40 -17.63 2.97 -5.93
N THR A 41 -16.60 3.40 -5.20
CA THR A 41 -16.08 4.77 -5.26
C THR A 41 -14.61 4.84 -5.66
N TYR A 42 -13.78 3.94 -5.13
CA TYR A 42 -12.35 3.99 -5.39
C TYR A 42 -11.98 3.21 -6.64
N GLN A 43 -11.15 3.83 -7.49
CA GLN A 43 -10.44 3.14 -8.56
C GLN A 43 -9.39 2.20 -7.95
N MET A 44 -8.99 1.16 -8.68
CA MET A 44 -8.00 0.18 -8.20
C MET A 44 -6.80 0.92 -7.63
N PRO A 45 -6.47 0.70 -6.33
CA PRO A 45 -5.38 1.43 -5.73
C PRO A 45 -4.08 1.05 -6.46
N PRO A 46 -3.17 2.02 -6.67
CA PRO A 46 -1.81 1.69 -7.11
C PRO A 46 -1.21 0.69 -6.13
N SER A 47 -0.35 -0.22 -6.60
CA SER A 47 0.30 -1.22 -5.75
C SER A 47 0.99 -0.53 -4.58
N LEU A 48 0.36 -0.62 -3.40
CA LEU A 48 0.86 -0.02 -2.17
C LEU A 48 1.94 -0.94 -1.62
N ASP A 49 3.17 -0.44 -1.59
CA ASP A 49 4.32 -1.06 -0.93
C ASP A 49 3.99 -1.38 0.55
N ASP A 50 4.45 -2.55 1.04
CA ASP A 50 4.16 -3.09 2.38
C ASP A 50 4.69 -2.22 3.52
N ARG A 51 5.50 -1.20 3.21
CA ARG A 51 6.01 -0.22 4.18
C ARG A 51 4.93 0.41 5.05
N LEU A 52 3.76 0.73 4.49
CA LEU A 52 2.68 1.34 5.25
C LEU A 52 2.11 0.35 6.28
N THR A 53 1.90 -0.90 5.88
CA THR A 53 1.41 -1.98 6.74
C THR A 53 2.40 -2.27 7.86
N ASN A 54 3.70 -2.38 7.54
CA ASN A 54 4.75 -2.62 8.52
C ASN A 54 4.87 -1.48 9.55
N ASN A 55 4.73 -0.23 9.11
CA ASN A 55 4.70 0.92 10.02
C ASN A 55 3.44 0.89 10.92
N ALA A 56 2.27 0.62 10.34
CA ALA A 56 1.02 0.49 11.09
C ALA A 56 1.09 -0.59 12.17
N VAL A 57 1.64 -1.77 11.85
CA VAL A 57 1.86 -2.85 12.82
C VAL A 57 2.84 -2.41 13.91
N SER A 58 3.97 -1.81 13.56
CA SER A 58 4.95 -1.31 14.53
C SER A 58 4.35 -0.31 15.54
N VAL A 59 3.45 0.55 15.07
CA VAL A 59 2.73 1.51 15.93
C VAL A 59 1.68 0.79 16.79
N LEU A 60 0.93 -0.17 16.25
CA LEU A 60 -0.10 -0.89 17.00
C LEU A 60 0.47 -1.81 18.09
N THR A 61 1.63 -2.42 17.86
CA THR A 61 2.32 -3.29 18.84
C THR A 61 2.66 -2.55 20.14
N LYS A 62 2.77 -1.22 20.12
CA LYS A 62 3.03 -0.39 21.32
C LYS A 62 1.77 -0.10 22.14
N ALA A 63 0.57 -0.25 21.57
CA ALA A 63 -0.67 0.08 22.25
C ALA A 63 -0.98 -0.81 23.49
N PRO A 64 -0.72 -2.14 23.48
CA PRO A 64 -0.89 -2.97 24.67
C PRO A 64 0.03 -2.59 25.84
N LEU A 65 1.26 -2.15 25.55
CA LEU A 65 2.18 -1.64 26.57
C LEU A 65 1.58 -0.39 27.25
N LEU A 66 1.03 0.53 26.45
CA LEU A 66 0.35 1.71 26.96
C LEU A 66 -0.85 1.34 27.85
N TYR A 67 -1.64 0.33 27.46
CA TYR A 67 -2.77 -0.18 28.24
C TYR A 67 -2.35 -0.74 29.60
N LEU A 68 -1.30 -1.56 29.64
CA LEU A 68 -0.85 -2.16 30.89
C LEU A 68 -0.22 -1.15 31.85
N VAL A 69 0.58 -0.20 31.33
CA VAL A 69 1.21 0.85 32.15
C VAL A 69 0.16 1.82 32.72
N ASN A 70 -0.78 2.30 31.89
CA ASN A 70 -1.85 3.17 32.37
C ASN A 70 -2.84 2.41 33.25
N GLY A 71 -3.12 1.16 32.92
CA GLY A 71 -3.96 0.29 33.73
C GLY A 71 -3.40 0.07 35.14
N PHE A 72 -2.08 -0.19 35.24
CA PHE A 72 -1.39 -0.24 36.53
C PHE A 72 -1.57 1.07 37.31
N TRP A 73 -1.31 2.21 36.66
CA TRP A 73 -1.48 3.51 37.30
C TRP A 73 -2.92 3.73 37.82
N MET A 74 -3.94 3.43 37.02
CA MET A 74 -5.35 3.57 37.42
C MET A 74 -5.72 2.64 38.59
N LEU A 75 -5.28 1.38 38.57
CA LEU A 75 -5.60 0.41 39.62
C LEU A 75 -4.87 0.67 40.95
N THR A 76 -3.74 1.40 40.92
CA THR A 76 -3.06 1.82 42.15
C THR A 76 -3.82 2.91 42.92
N ASN A 77 -4.90 3.47 42.37
CA ASN A 77 -5.72 4.45 43.06
C ASN A 77 -6.54 3.77 44.17
N THR A 78 -6.20 4.09 45.42
CA THR A 78 -6.81 3.51 46.62
C THR A 78 -8.23 3.99 46.87
N GLN A 79 -8.61 5.15 46.36
CA GLN A 79 -9.93 5.74 46.57
C GLN A 79 -11.03 4.88 45.96
N ILE A 80 -10.73 4.25 44.82
CA ILE A 80 -11.68 3.40 44.07
C ILE A 80 -12.02 2.11 44.86
N PHE A 81 -11.04 1.54 45.56
CA PHE A 81 -11.19 0.21 46.17
C PHE A 81 -11.43 0.25 47.68
N ASN A 82 -10.85 1.21 48.39
CA ASN A 82 -10.91 1.28 49.85
C ASN A 82 -12.03 2.21 50.37
N GLY A 83 -12.83 2.80 49.47
CA GLY A 83 -13.91 3.73 49.82
C GLY A 83 -13.43 4.99 50.55
N TYR A 84 -12.13 5.28 50.50
CA TYR A 84 -11.53 6.44 51.13
C TYR A 84 -11.71 7.66 50.23
N VAL A 85 -12.35 8.71 50.75
CA VAL A 85 -12.50 10.00 50.08
C VAL A 85 -11.60 10.99 50.79
N ALA A 86 -10.68 11.62 50.07
CA ALA A 86 -9.92 12.76 50.59
C ALA A 86 -10.77 14.03 50.41
N PRO A 87 -11.39 14.58 51.48
CA PRO A 87 -12.24 15.76 51.35
C PRO A 87 -11.38 16.97 50.99
N ILE A 88 -11.87 17.75 50.02
CA ILE A 88 -11.23 19.00 49.62
C ILE A 88 -11.86 20.11 50.46
N ALA A 89 -11.05 20.76 51.32
CA ALA A 89 -11.54 21.77 52.25
C ALA A 89 -11.86 23.12 51.58
N VAL A 90 -11.19 23.42 50.46
CA VAL A 90 -11.31 24.69 49.73
C VAL A 90 -11.48 24.43 48.24
N GLN A 91 -12.43 25.11 47.61
CA GLN A 91 -12.66 25.03 46.18
C GLN A 91 -11.42 25.57 45.43
N GLY A 92 -10.72 24.70 44.70
CA GLY A 92 -9.48 25.02 43.99
C GLY A 92 -8.25 24.26 44.49
N ASP A 93 -8.36 23.54 45.60
CA ASP A 93 -7.27 22.72 46.13
C ASP A 93 -7.15 21.37 45.39
N HIS A 94 -5.94 20.81 45.34
CA HIS A 94 -5.64 19.61 44.55
C HIS A 94 -6.14 18.34 45.25
N MET A 95 -6.77 17.45 44.49
CA MET A 95 -7.20 16.16 45.02
C MET A 95 -5.99 15.24 45.23
N LEU A 96 -5.71 14.89 46.49
CA LEU A 96 -4.65 13.94 46.84
C LEU A 96 -5.08 12.53 46.43
N THR A 97 -4.38 11.96 45.45
CA THR A 97 -4.67 10.64 44.87
C THR A 97 -4.25 9.46 45.77
N GLY A 98 -3.46 9.72 46.81
CA GLY A 98 -2.97 8.68 47.72
C GLY A 98 -1.91 7.75 47.10
N HIS A 99 -1.43 8.04 45.89
CA HIS A 99 -0.35 7.29 45.25
C HIS A 99 0.97 7.55 45.97
N THR A 100 1.38 6.62 46.83
CA THR A 100 2.75 6.58 47.36
C THR A 100 3.52 5.45 46.68
N VAL A 101 4.81 5.64 46.43
CA VAL A 101 5.67 4.63 45.78
C VAL A 101 5.69 3.32 46.56
N ALA A 102 5.66 3.42 47.90
CA ALA A 102 5.58 2.26 48.79
C ALA A 102 4.28 1.47 48.62
N PHE A 103 3.14 2.15 48.41
CA PHE A 103 1.87 1.48 48.17
C PHE A 103 1.79 0.89 46.75
N ALA A 104 2.33 1.59 45.75
CA ALA A 104 2.33 1.14 44.36
C ALA A 104 3.16 -0.13 44.13
N LEU A 105 4.28 -0.28 44.86
CA LEU A 105 5.16 -1.46 44.79
C LEU A 105 4.78 -2.57 45.80
N GLY A 106 3.78 -2.31 46.65
CA GLY A 106 3.24 -3.31 47.58
C GLY A 106 2.37 -4.35 46.88
N VAL A 107 2.09 -5.45 47.58
CA VAL A 107 1.13 -6.46 47.11
C VAL A 107 -0.28 -5.91 47.28
N ASN A 108 -0.90 -5.48 46.17
CA ASN A 108 -2.23 -4.89 46.10
C ASN A 108 -3.00 -5.39 44.86
N GLN A 109 -4.20 -4.86 44.62
CA GLN A 109 -5.03 -5.19 43.45
C GLN A 109 -4.37 -4.91 42.09
N ALA A 110 -3.35 -4.04 42.03
CA ALA A 110 -2.61 -3.72 40.82
C ALA A 110 -1.37 -4.63 40.61
N ALA A 111 -1.00 -5.44 41.60
CA ALA A 111 0.18 -6.32 41.54
C ALA A 111 0.16 -7.32 40.36
N PRO A 112 -0.97 -7.94 39.97
CA PRO A 112 -1.01 -8.79 38.78
C PRO A 112 -0.70 -8.04 37.49
N VAL A 113 -1.15 -6.78 37.38
CA VAL A 113 -0.87 -5.93 36.21
C VAL A 113 0.59 -5.50 36.20
N LEU A 114 1.17 -5.17 37.37
CA LEU A 114 2.59 -4.89 37.50
C LEU A 114 3.45 -6.08 37.06
N PHE A 115 3.06 -7.30 37.43
CA PHE A 115 3.75 -8.52 36.99
C PHE A 115 3.68 -8.69 35.46
N MET A 116 2.50 -8.48 34.86
CA MET A 116 2.35 -8.52 33.39
C MET A 116 3.20 -7.45 32.68
N VAL A 117 3.26 -6.22 33.22
CA VAL A 117 4.15 -5.16 32.70
C VAL A 117 5.61 -5.61 32.79
N ALA A 118 6.02 -6.18 33.92
CA ALA A 118 7.39 -6.65 34.11
C ALA A 118 7.76 -7.77 33.12
N CYS A 119 6.89 -8.76 32.94
CA CYS A 119 7.07 -9.82 31.95
C CYS A 119 7.17 -9.25 30.52
N LEU A 120 6.29 -8.31 30.17
CA LEU A 120 6.28 -7.72 28.84
C LEU A 120 7.53 -6.86 28.58
N LEU A 121 8.01 -6.10 29.57
CA LEU A 121 9.27 -5.39 29.49
C LEU A 121 10.46 -6.34 29.31
N VAL A 122 10.48 -7.47 30.03
CA VAL A 122 11.50 -8.51 29.84
C VAL A 122 11.47 -9.04 28.41
N ILE A 123 10.29 -9.33 27.87
CA ILE A 123 10.15 -9.79 26.48
C ILE A 123 10.67 -8.73 25.49
N VAL A 124 10.30 -7.46 25.65
CA VAL A 124 10.75 -6.36 24.77
C VAL A 124 12.28 -6.17 24.86
N ILE A 125 12.87 -6.26 26.06
CA ILE A 125 14.33 -6.18 26.24
C ILE A 125 15.01 -7.37 25.58
N LEU A 126 14.49 -8.58 25.78
CA LEU A 126 15.01 -9.80 25.15
C LEU A 126 14.94 -9.70 23.61
N GLU A 127 13.83 -9.21 23.07
CA GLU A 127 13.69 -8.99 21.63
C GLU A 127 14.63 -7.90 21.11
N SER A 128 14.80 -6.79 21.84
CA SER A 128 15.64 -5.69 21.39
C SER A 128 17.14 -6.00 21.44
N TYR A 129 17.61 -6.76 22.43
CA TYR A 129 19.05 -7.00 22.64
C TYR A 129 19.52 -8.40 22.26
N PHE A 130 18.64 -9.40 22.33
CA PHE A 130 19.00 -10.81 22.10
C PHE A 130 18.34 -11.41 20.85
N LYS A 131 17.77 -10.59 19.95
CA LYS A 131 17.11 -11.06 18.72
C LYS A 131 17.93 -12.10 17.99
N GLU A 132 19.19 -11.79 17.66
CA GLU A 132 20.06 -12.70 16.90
C GLU A 132 20.32 -14.03 17.63
N HIS A 133 20.43 -14.00 18.95
CA HIS A 133 20.69 -15.19 19.76
C HIS A 133 19.41 -16.04 19.89
N LEU A 134 18.25 -15.39 20.08
CA LEU A 134 16.95 -16.04 20.13
C LEU A 134 16.57 -16.67 18.78
N THR A 135 16.84 -15.99 17.66
CA THR A 135 16.66 -16.53 16.31
C THR A 135 17.53 -17.76 16.08
N ARG A 136 18.81 -17.73 16.51
CA ARG A 136 19.70 -18.91 16.45
C ARG A 136 19.22 -20.08 17.30
N TRP A 137 18.53 -19.81 18.41
CA TRP A 137 17.96 -20.84 19.28
C TRP A 137 16.59 -21.34 18.83
N GLY A 138 16.08 -20.88 17.69
CA GLY A 138 14.76 -21.28 17.17
C GLY A 138 13.58 -20.62 17.88
N PHE A 139 13.83 -19.61 18.71
CA PHE A 139 12.81 -18.77 19.34
C PHE A 139 12.42 -17.56 18.49
N SER A 140 12.66 -17.60 17.18
CA SER A 140 12.00 -16.62 16.31
C SER A 140 10.51 -16.95 16.27
N LEU A 141 9.69 -16.12 16.89
CA LEU A 141 8.33 -15.91 16.39
C LEU A 141 8.49 -15.62 14.91
N SER A 142 8.06 -16.56 14.07
CA SER A 142 8.19 -16.47 12.62
C SER A 142 7.60 -15.13 12.18
N ALA A 143 8.46 -14.13 12.01
CA ALA A 143 8.19 -13.09 11.05
C ALA A 143 8.25 -13.84 9.73
N ASN A 144 7.10 -14.38 9.32
CA ASN A 144 6.90 -14.57 7.90
C ASN A 144 7.06 -13.16 7.36
N GLU A 145 8.28 -12.82 6.90
CA GLU A 145 8.40 -11.81 5.87
C GLU A 145 7.37 -12.24 4.84
N ILE A 146 6.32 -11.43 4.73
CA ILE A 146 5.49 -11.46 3.54
C ILE A 146 6.39 -10.83 2.50
N ASP A 147 7.38 -11.61 2.06
CA ASP A 147 8.09 -11.33 0.84
C ASP A 147 7.03 -11.65 -0.22
N VAL A 148 6.33 -10.61 -0.66
CA VAL A 148 5.55 -10.69 -1.89
C VAL A 148 6.58 -10.77 -3.02
N ASP A 149 7.26 -11.91 -3.09
CA ASP A 149 8.05 -12.29 -4.25
C ASP A 149 7.02 -12.59 -5.34
N GLU A 150 6.62 -11.53 -6.04
CA GLU A 150 5.66 -11.62 -7.16
C GLU A 150 6.19 -12.55 -8.27
N ASN A 151 7.43 -13.06 -8.17
CA ASN A 151 8.07 -13.95 -9.14
C ASN A 151 7.84 -13.43 -10.57
N LEU A 152 7.88 -12.10 -10.71
CA LEU A 152 7.69 -11.44 -11.99
C LEU A 152 8.99 -11.58 -12.76
N PRO A 153 8.95 -12.20 -13.95
CA PRO A 153 10.10 -12.22 -14.82
C PRO A 153 10.45 -10.79 -15.26
N ASP A 154 11.72 -10.57 -15.61
CA ASP A 154 12.15 -9.33 -16.24
C ASP A 154 11.21 -8.97 -17.41
N PHE A 155 10.99 -7.68 -17.62
CA PHE A 155 10.09 -7.18 -18.66
C PHE A 155 10.30 -7.85 -20.03
N TYR A 156 11.56 -8.00 -20.44
CA TYR A 156 11.93 -8.63 -21.71
C TYR A 156 11.66 -10.14 -21.77
N LEU A 157 11.56 -10.81 -20.61
CA LEU A 157 11.17 -12.23 -20.51
C LEU A 157 9.64 -12.40 -20.40
N ALA A 158 8.91 -11.30 -20.15
CA ALA A 158 7.49 -11.29 -19.88
C ALA A 158 6.66 -10.62 -21.00
N VAL A 159 7.27 -9.81 -21.87
CA VAL A 159 6.57 -9.12 -22.95
C VAL A 159 6.08 -10.12 -24.01
N LYS A 160 4.87 -9.90 -24.54
CA LYS A 160 4.35 -10.73 -25.63
C LYS A 160 5.13 -10.43 -26.92
N LEU A 161 5.38 -11.48 -27.70
CA LEU A 161 6.02 -11.35 -29.01
C LEU A 161 5.23 -10.43 -29.95
N SER A 162 3.89 -10.50 -29.94
CA SER A 162 3.04 -9.60 -30.73
C SER A 162 3.26 -8.12 -30.41
N ASP A 163 3.44 -7.81 -29.13
CA ASP A 163 3.53 -6.46 -28.62
C ASP A 163 4.95 -5.90 -28.86
N ALA A 164 5.96 -6.78 -28.77
CA ALA A 164 7.34 -6.46 -29.15
C ALA A 164 7.47 -6.21 -30.66
N ASP A 165 6.93 -7.11 -31.50
CA ASP A 165 6.92 -6.98 -32.96
C ASP A 165 6.22 -5.69 -33.41
N TRP A 166 5.08 -5.38 -32.80
CA TRP A 166 4.34 -4.14 -33.03
C TRP A 166 5.20 -2.91 -32.73
N MET A 167 5.86 -2.88 -31.57
CA MET A 167 6.69 -1.74 -31.15
C MET A 167 7.90 -1.54 -32.07
N VAL A 168 8.58 -2.63 -32.46
CA VAL A 168 9.75 -2.57 -33.36
C VAL A 168 9.33 -2.04 -34.73
N LYS A 169 8.20 -2.49 -35.27
CA LYS A 169 7.69 -2.04 -36.56
C LYS A 169 7.20 -0.59 -36.54
N GLU A 170 6.48 -0.17 -35.50
CA GLU A 170 6.09 1.23 -35.35
C GLU A 170 7.33 2.12 -35.27
N GLN A 171 8.30 1.78 -34.42
CA GLN A 171 9.53 2.56 -34.29
C GLN A 171 10.26 2.69 -35.64
N ALA A 172 10.40 1.60 -36.40
CA ALA A 172 11.07 1.62 -37.69
C ALA A 172 10.34 2.54 -38.68
N TYR A 173 9.01 2.43 -38.76
CA TYR A 173 8.18 3.22 -39.66
C TYR A 173 8.24 4.72 -39.35
N TYR A 174 7.99 5.12 -38.09
CA TYR A 174 7.98 6.53 -37.70
C TYR A 174 9.37 7.18 -37.75
N LEU A 175 10.43 6.39 -37.58
CA LEU A 175 11.80 6.85 -37.75
C LEU A 175 12.14 7.09 -39.23
N GLU A 176 11.69 6.23 -40.14
CA GLU A 176 11.95 6.35 -41.58
C GLU A 176 11.12 7.47 -42.21
N GLU A 177 9.82 7.52 -41.95
CA GLU A 177 8.89 8.43 -42.62
C GLU A 177 8.93 9.86 -42.03
N TYR A 178 8.98 9.96 -40.69
CA TYR A 178 8.81 11.23 -39.99
C TYR A 178 10.05 11.66 -39.19
N GLY A 179 11.09 10.81 -39.11
CA GLY A 179 12.29 11.09 -38.30
C GLY A 179 12.02 11.11 -36.78
N MET A 180 10.91 10.50 -36.33
CA MET A 180 10.49 10.52 -34.93
C MET A 180 10.92 9.25 -34.20
N LYS A 181 11.22 9.38 -32.90
CA LYS A 181 11.55 8.26 -32.02
C LYS A 181 10.42 8.05 -31.02
N ILE A 182 9.81 6.87 -31.06
CA ILE A 182 8.82 6.40 -30.08
C ILE A 182 9.54 5.76 -28.89
N VAL A 183 10.59 4.99 -29.18
CA VAL A 183 11.45 4.32 -28.20
C VAL A 183 12.93 4.56 -28.49
N GLU A 184 13.79 4.32 -27.49
CA GLU A 184 15.24 4.36 -27.68
C GLU A 184 15.72 3.24 -28.61
N ALA A 185 16.75 3.52 -29.42
CA ALA A 185 17.28 2.54 -30.37
C ALA A 185 17.83 1.28 -29.70
N GLU A 186 18.42 1.41 -28.51
CA GLU A 186 18.88 0.27 -27.71
C GLU A 186 17.70 -0.60 -27.27
N LEU A 187 16.60 0.04 -26.88
CA LEU A 187 15.38 -0.64 -26.43
C LEU A 187 14.75 -1.43 -27.58
N ALA A 188 14.63 -0.83 -28.77
CA ALA A 188 14.14 -1.51 -29.97
C ALA A 188 15.02 -2.70 -30.37
N ALA A 189 16.35 -2.55 -30.32
CA ALA A 189 17.28 -3.64 -30.62
C ALA A 189 17.16 -4.82 -29.63
N ARG A 190 16.91 -4.53 -28.36
CA ARG A 190 16.65 -5.56 -27.35
C ARG A 190 15.30 -6.25 -27.55
N MET A 191 14.28 -5.53 -28.05
CA MET A 191 12.96 -6.11 -28.33
C MET A 191 12.96 -7.06 -29.52
N ASP A 192 13.78 -6.78 -30.53
CA ASP A 192 13.93 -7.64 -31.72
C ASP A 192 14.55 -9.02 -31.38
N ASP A 193 15.30 -9.12 -30.27
CA ASP A 193 15.93 -10.35 -29.79
C ASP A 193 15.09 -11.10 -28.73
N VAL A 194 13.86 -10.63 -28.43
CA VAL A 194 13.04 -11.23 -27.36
C VAL A 194 12.52 -12.62 -27.76
N GLY A 195 12.74 -13.59 -26.88
CA GLY A 195 12.20 -14.94 -27.00
C GLY A 195 10.74 -15.07 -26.53
N ARG A 196 10.12 -16.22 -26.81
CA ARG A 196 8.75 -16.49 -26.35
C ARG A 196 8.67 -16.49 -24.82
N PRO A 197 7.79 -15.67 -24.20
CA PRO A 197 7.68 -15.60 -22.74
C PRO A 197 7.05 -16.87 -22.17
N GLU A 198 7.56 -17.36 -21.02
CA GLU A 198 6.92 -18.44 -20.25
C GLU A 198 5.66 -17.94 -19.52
N LYS A 199 5.71 -16.70 -19.03
CA LYS A 199 4.60 -15.98 -18.40
C LYS A 199 4.49 -14.59 -19.02
N ALA A 200 3.48 -14.40 -19.86
CA ALA A 200 3.27 -13.13 -20.54
C ALA A 200 2.56 -12.11 -19.62
N VAL A 201 2.97 -10.84 -19.69
CA VAL A 201 2.24 -9.72 -19.08
C VAL A 201 0.83 -9.66 -19.67
N GLN A 202 -0.18 -9.55 -18.81
CA GLN A 202 -1.57 -9.35 -19.24
C GLN A 202 -1.91 -7.87 -19.28
N GLY A 203 -2.73 -7.47 -20.26
CA GLY A 203 -3.04 -6.06 -20.51
C GLY A 203 -2.02 -5.39 -21.40
N ILE A 204 -1.83 -4.08 -21.17
CA ILE A 204 -0.99 -3.20 -21.98
C ILE A 204 0.31 -2.94 -21.23
N ALA A 205 1.42 -3.36 -21.83
CA ALA A 205 2.75 -3.24 -21.24
C ALA A 205 3.40 -1.86 -21.43
N TRP A 206 2.75 -1.00 -22.23
CA TRP A 206 3.29 0.26 -22.71
C TRP A 206 2.48 1.45 -22.22
N TYR A 207 3.13 2.61 -22.10
CA TYR A 207 2.44 3.88 -21.84
C TYR A 207 1.83 4.51 -23.09
N ASN A 208 1.95 3.86 -24.25
CA ASN A 208 1.32 4.31 -25.49
C ASN A 208 -0.19 4.06 -25.42
N ILE A 209 -0.99 5.12 -25.55
CA ILE A 209 -2.46 5.05 -25.50
C ILE A 209 -2.99 4.17 -26.65
N LEU A 210 -2.36 4.23 -27.83
CA LEU A 210 -2.76 3.42 -28.98
C LEU A 210 -2.34 1.95 -28.88
N ALA A 211 -1.68 1.52 -27.79
CA ALA A 211 -1.49 0.10 -27.49
C ALA A 211 -2.77 -0.56 -26.90
N ASN A 212 -3.80 0.22 -26.57
CA ASN A 212 -5.10 -0.29 -26.11
C ASN A 212 -6.06 -0.49 -27.30
N PRO A 213 -6.59 -1.70 -27.55
CA PRO A 213 -7.61 -1.94 -28.57
C PRO A 213 -8.86 -1.03 -28.47
N ASP A 214 -9.25 -0.65 -27.25
CA ASP A 214 -10.39 0.25 -27.03
C ASP A 214 -10.11 1.65 -27.60
N TYR A 215 -8.87 2.13 -27.44
CA TYR A 215 -8.46 3.44 -27.98
C TYR A 215 -8.17 3.38 -29.48
N ILE A 216 -7.60 2.27 -29.98
CA ILE A 216 -7.45 2.04 -31.43
C ILE A 216 -8.80 2.20 -32.13
N THR A 217 -9.84 1.53 -31.59
CA THR A 217 -11.20 1.61 -32.14
C THR A 217 -11.79 3.01 -31.98
N ALA A 218 -11.60 3.67 -30.84
CA ALA A 218 -12.15 5.00 -30.59
C ALA A 218 -11.55 6.08 -31.51
N PHE A 219 -10.28 5.92 -31.91
CA PHE A 219 -9.58 6.86 -32.79
C PHE A 219 -9.54 6.41 -34.26
N ASN A 220 -10.16 5.27 -34.61
CA ASN A 220 -10.05 4.65 -35.93
C ASN A 220 -8.59 4.51 -36.41
N TYR A 221 -7.67 4.21 -35.48
CA TYR A 221 -6.27 4.04 -35.80
C TYR A 221 -6.02 2.66 -36.41
N VAL A 222 -5.20 2.58 -37.46
CA VAL A 222 -4.73 1.31 -38.01
C VAL A 222 -3.21 1.22 -37.84
N GLU A 223 -2.77 0.21 -37.09
CA GLU A 223 -1.37 0.00 -36.72
C GLU A 223 -0.47 -0.22 -37.96
N CYS A 224 0.77 0.29 -37.90
CA CYS A 224 1.79 0.09 -38.93
C CYS A 224 2.17 -1.39 -39.14
N ASN A 225 1.89 -2.26 -38.16
CA ASN A 225 2.19 -3.69 -38.22
C ASN A 225 1.24 -4.46 -39.17
N VAL A 226 0.09 -3.89 -39.52
CA VAL A 226 -0.90 -4.55 -40.38
C VAL A 226 -0.46 -4.45 -41.84
N ALA A 227 -0.36 -5.60 -42.52
CA ALA A 227 -0.06 -5.65 -43.94
C ALA A 227 -1.19 -4.99 -44.75
N ASP A 228 -0.82 -4.19 -45.76
CA ASP A 228 -1.76 -3.49 -46.64
C ASP A 228 -2.75 -2.59 -45.88
N ARG A 229 -2.30 -1.94 -44.79
CA ARG A 229 -3.15 -1.13 -43.90
C ARG A 229 -3.94 -0.03 -44.59
N GLY A 230 -3.42 0.54 -45.69
CA GLY A 230 -4.12 1.56 -46.47
C GLY A 230 -5.52 1.12 -46.91
N ASN A 231 -5.65 -0.14 -47.37
CA ASN A 231 -6.95 -0.68 -47.81
C ASN A 231 -7.97 -0.90 -46.67
N LEU A 232 -7.54 -0.76 -45.41
CA LEU A 232 -8.40 -0.91 -44.23
C LEU A 232 -8.85 0.45 -43.67
N ILE A 233 -8.18 1.52 -44.10
CA ILE A 233 -8.50 2.88 -43.70
C ILE A 233 -9.57 3.34 -44.69
N VAL A 234 -10.72 3.76 -44.15
CA VAL A 234 -11.82 4.29 -44.96
C VAL A 234 -12.03 5.70 -44.47
N ASP A 235 -11.73 6.65 -45.34
CA ASP A 235 -11.90 8.07 -45.05
C ASP A 235 -13.06 8.66 -45.88
N ASP A 236 -13.19 9.99 -45.89
CA ASP A 236 -14.29 10.69 -46.57
C ASP A 236 -13.79 11.43 -47.83
N ASP A 237 -12.60 11.09 -48.33
CA ASP A 237 -12.02 11.70 -49.53
C ASP A 237 -11.84 10.69 -50.69
N ASP A 238 -11.44 11.18 -51.88
CA ASP A 238 -11.28 10.35 -53.08
C ASP A 238 -9.80 9.98 -53.33
N ASP A 239 -8.88 10.35 -52.42
CA ASP A 239 -7.42 10.24 -52.55
C ASP A 239 -6.81 9.18 -51.63
N GLU A 240 -7.00 7.92 -52.05
CA GLU A 240 -6.45 6.70 -51.44
C GLU A 240 -4.90 6.67 -51.31
N GLY A 241 -4.20 7.70 -51.81
CA GLY A 241 -2.77 7.87 -51.66
C GLY A 241 -2.35 8.37 -50.28
N ASN A 242 -3.26 8.96 -49.50
CA ASN A 242 -2.96 9.65 -48.25
C ASN A 242 -3.46 8.93 -46.98
N ASP A 243 -4.23 7.84 -47.12
CA ASP A 243 -4.92 7.17 -46.02
C ASP A 243 -3.99 6.80 -44.85
N ASN A 244 -2.77 6.35 -45.18
CA ASN A 244 -1.75 6.02 -44.20
C ASN A 244 -1.36 7.23 -43.34
N GLU A 245 -1.15 8.39 -43.96
CA GLU A 245 -0.77 9.64 -43.28
C GLU A 245 -1.90 10.14 -42.36
N GLN A 246 -3.15 9.92 -42.76
CA GLN A 246 -4.32 10.27 -41.95
C GLN A 246 -4.34 9.46 -40.64
N SER A 247 -4.12 8.15 -40.71
CA SER A 247 -4.00 7.29 -39.52
C SER A 247 -2.80 7.68 -38.67
N ASP A 248 -1.65 7.97 -39.28
CA ASP A 248 -0.44 8.37 -38.55
C ASP A 248 -0.60 9.70 -37.81
N THR A 249 -1.38 10.62 -38.36
CA THR A 249 -1.69 11.92 -37.73
C THR A 249 -2.28 11.73 -36.33
N VAL A 250 -3.06 10.67 -36.11
CA VAL A 250 -3.60 10.32 -34.78
C VAL A 250 -2.47 10.03 -33.80
N GLN A 251 -1.52 9.17 -34.16
CA GLN A 251 -0.39 8.81 -33.30
C GLN A 251 0.51 10.01 -33.01
N VAL A 252 0.77 10.84 -34.01
CA VAL A 252 1.55 12.07 -33.86
C VAL A 252 0.84 13.07 -32.95
N ALA A 253 -0.46 13.27 -33.12
CA ALA A 253 -1.25 14.20 -32.33
C ALA A 253 -1.31 13.80 -30.85
N ILE A 254 -1.47 12.50 -30.56
CA ILE A 254 -1.52 11.98 -29.19
C ILE A 254 -0.16 12.09 -28.50
N ASN A 255 0.93 11.80 -29.22
CA ASN A 255 2.27 11.77 -28.64
C ASN A 255 3.04 13.10 -28.74
N MET A 256 2.44 14.16 -29.29
CA MET A 256 3.07 15.47 -29.50
C MET A 256 3.73 16.06 -28.24
N GLY A 257 3.20 15.77 -27.04
CA GLY A 257 3.77 16.23 -25.77
C GLY A 257 5.01 15.49 -25.29
N VAL A 258 5.31 14.31 -25.87
CA VAL A 258 6.42 13.42 -25.49
C VAL A 258 7.44 13.28 -26.62
N LEU A 259 7.07 13.68 -27.85
CA LEU A 259 7.95 13.69 -29.00
C LEU A 259 9.06 14.75 -28.84
N ASP A 260 10.26 14.30 -28.48
CA ASP A 260 11.45 15.13 -28.51
C ASP A 260 11.84 15.38 -29.98
N LYS A 261 11.84 16.64 -30.39
CA LYS A 261 12.46 17.03 -31.66
C LYS A 261 13.97 16.81 -31.52
N GLN A 262 14.54 16.02 -32.44
CA GLN A 262 15.99 15.98 -32.61
C GLN A 262 16.55 17.37 -32.95
#